data_AF-A0A957CZT3-F1
#
_entry.id   AF-A0A957CZT3-F1
#
_cell.length_a   1.000
_cell.length_b   1.000
_cell.length_c   1.000
_cell.angle_alpha   90.00
_cell.angle_beta   90.00
_cell.angle_gamma   90.00
#
_symmetry.space_group_name_H-M   'P 1'
#
loop_
_entity.id
_entity.type
_entity.pdbx_description
1 polymer ?
#
loop_
_entity_poly.entity_id
_entity_poly.type
_entity_poly.pdbx_seq_one_letter_code
_entity_poly.pdbx_strand_id
1 'polypeptide(L)'
;AIRTHLPEADYTRPKGGFFFWVRLPDVDTVELRSRAKKHGLDFRPGTLFSSCGGMQDYIRMSFCYYGPADIEKGIRRLGNVLAR
;
A
#
# COMPACT_ATOMS: atom_id res chain seq x y z
N ALA A 1 -4.27 8.76 8.51
CA ALA A 1 -3.15 8.03 7.87
C ALA A 1 -3.28 8.01 6.34
N ILE A 2 -4.04 7.11 5.69
CA ILE A 2 -4.08 7.04 4.20
C ILE A 2 -4.51 8.37 3.58
N ARG A 3 -5.71 8.87 3.90
CA ARG A 3 -6.18 10.20 3.43
C ARG A 3 -5.21 11.36 3.68
N THR A 4 -4.34 11.23 4.69
CA THR A 4 -3.41 12.29 5.10
C THR A 4 -2.09 12.22 4.35
N HIS A 5 -1.58 11.02 4.06
CA HIS A 5 -0.23 10.81 3.53
C HIS A 5 -0.21 10.24 2.11
N LEU A 6 -1.36 9.77 1.62
CA LEU A 6 -1.58 9.20 0.30
C LEU A 6 -2.89 9.79 -0.27
N PRO A 7 -2.95 11.11 -0.54
CA PRO A 7 -4.20 11.78 -0.91
C PRO A 7 -4.78 11.29 -2.24
N GLU A 8 -3.92 10.90 -3.19
CA GLU A 8 -4.31 10.37 -4.51
C GLU A 8 -4.71 8.88 -4.47
N ALA A 9 -4.65 8.24 -3.30
CA ALA A 9 -4.93 6.81 -3.19
C ALA A 9 -6.42 6.53 -3.02
N ASP A 10 -6.97 5.68 -3.87
CA ASP A 10 -8.32 5.14 -3.70
C ASP A 10 -8.28 3.89 -2.83
N TYR A 11 -9.21 3.77 -1.88
CA TYR A 11 -9.31 2.59 -1.05
C TYR A 11 -10.73 2.35 -0.58
N THR A 12 -11.05 1.08 -0.30
CA THR A 12 -12.32 0.71 0.33
C THR A 12 -12.12 0.58 1.83
N ARG A 13 -13.08 1.10 2.61
CA ARG A 13 -13.07 0.90 4.06
C ARG A 13 -13.52 -0.54 4.34
N PRO A 14 -12.65 -1.42 4.88
CA PRO A 14 -13.04 -2.79 5.16
C PRO A 14 -14.12 -2.81 6.25
N LYS A 15 -15.16 -3.64 6.05
CA LYS A 15 -16.19 -3.92 7.07
C LYS A 15 -15.80 -5.07 8.01
N GLY A 16 -14.69 -5.73 7.74
CA GLY A 16 -14.15 -6.87 8.49
C GLY A 16 -12.94 -7.48 7.76
N GLY A 17 -12.33 -8.51 8.37
CA GLY A 17 -11.16 -9.20 7.84
C GLY A 17 -9.83 -8.59 8.27
N PHE A 18 -8.75 -9.01 7.62
CA PHE A 18 -7.37 -8.60 7.97
C PHE A 18 -6.68 -7.78 6.89
N PHE A 19 -7.23 -7.79 5.67
CA PHE A 19 -6.63 -7.18 4.50
C PHE A 19 -7.61 -6.25 3.80
N PHE A 20 -7.07 -5.24 3.16
CA PHE A 20 -7.82 -4.35 2.27
C PHE A 20 -6.95 -3.90 1.11
N TRP A 21 -7.61 -3.37 0.09
CA TRP A 21 -6.99 -2.93 -1.14
C TRP A 21 -6.87 -1.42 -1.17
N VAL A 22 -5.73 -0.96 -1.67
CA VAL A 22 -5.48 0.44 -1.97
C VAL A 22 -4.96 0.51 -3.40
N ARG A 23 -5.56 1.38 -4.19
CA ARG A 23 -5.13 1.73 -5.53
C ARG A 23 -4.29 3.00 -5.45
N LEU A 24 -3.16 2.99 -6.13
CA LEU A 24 -2.22 4.09 -6.29
C LEU A 24 -2.16 4.40 -7.79
N PRO A 25 -2.99 5.32 -8.30
CA PRO A 25 -3.06 5.62 -9.72
C PRO A 25 -1.67 5.93 -10.31
N ASP A 26 -1.41 5.43 -11.51
CA ASP A 26 -0.17 5.66 -12.27
C ASP A 26 1.13 5.18 -11.57
N VAL A 27 1.02 4.29 -10.59
CA VAL A 27 2.18 3.73 -9.87
C VAL A 27 2.39 2.25 -10.18
N ASP A 28 3.61 1.89 -10.59
CA ASP A 28 4.04 0.49 -10.61
C ASP A 28 4.34 0.03 -9.16
N THR A 29 3.45 -0.80 -8.62
CA THR A 29 3.54 -1.27 -7.23
C THR A 29 4.65 -2.31 -7.01
N VAL A 30 5.15 -2.96 -8.06
CA VAL A 30 6.30 -3.86 -7.98
C VAL A 30 7.58 -3.06 -7.82
N GLU A 31 7.75 -2.01 -8.62
CA GLU A 31 8.89 -1.09 -8.49
C GLU A 31 8.84 -0.36 -7.15
N LEU A 32 7.67 0.18 -6.78
CA LEU A 32 7.47 0.86 -5.50
C LEU A 32 7.88 -0.04 -4.34
N ARG A 33 7.52 -1.32 -4.37
CA ARG A 33 7.89 -2.27 -3.32
C ARG A 33 9.41 -2.43 -3.21
N SER A 34 10.11 -2.50 -4.33
CA SER A 34 11.58 -2.59 -4.34
C SER A 34 12.21 -1.38 -3.64
N ARG A 35 11.69 -0.18 -3.92
CA ARG A 35 12.10 1.07 -3.26
C ARG A 35 11.73 1.07 -1.77
N ALA A 36 10.50 0.69 -1.44
CA ALA A 36 9.98 0.67 -0.08
C ALA A 36 10.76 -0.29 0.84
N LYS A 37 11.21 -1.44 0.33
CA LYS A 37 12.05 -2.40 1.08
C LYS A 37 13.35 -1.77 1.60
N LYS A 38 13.97 -0.87 0.82
CA LYS A 38 15.17 -0.13 1.25
C LYS A 38 14.89 0.78 2.47
N HIS A 39 13.63 1.09 2.74
CA HIS A 39 13.16 1.89 3.87
C HIS A 39 12.50 1.04 4.97
N GLY A 40 12.69 -0.28 4.95
CA GLY A 40 12.12 -1.20 5.95
C GLY A 40 10.60 -1.33 5.86
N LEU A 41 10.03 -1.08 4.68
CA LEU A 41 8.61 -1.29 4.40
C LEU A 41 8.42 -2.46 3.45
N ASP A 42 7.44 -3.32 3.72
CA ASP A 42 7.01 -4.35 2.77
C ASP A 42 5.49 -4.38 2.68
N PHE A 43 4.99 -4.64 1.49
CA PHE A 43 3.57 -4.84 1.19
C PHE A 43 3.45 -5.82 0.02
N ARG A 44 2.21 -6.24 -0.31
CA ARG A 44 1.98 -7.18 -1.41
C ARG A 44 1.45 -6.42 -2.63
N PRO A 45 2.18 -6.40 -3.76
CA PRO A 45 1.69 -5.82 -5.02
C PRO A 45 0.47 -6.59 -5.51
N GLY A 46 -0.46 -5.88 -6.17
CA GLY A 46 -1.70 -6.43 -6.70
C GLY A 46 -1.48 -7.42 -7.83
N THR A 47 -0.39 -7.25 -8.58
CA THR A 47 0.03 -8.18 -9.64
C THR A 47 0.19 -9.62 -9.18
N LEU A 48 0.54 -9.86 -7.90
CA LEU A 48 0.61 -11.20 -7.32
C LEU A 48 -0.76 -11.90 -7.22
N PHE A 49 -1.85 -11.17 -7.35
CA PHE A 49 -3.23 -11.65 -7.24
C PHE A 49 -3.98 -11.59 -8.56
N SER A 50 -3.28 -11.29 -9.65
CA SER A 50 -3.83 -11.19 -11.00
C SER A 50 -3.26 -12.29 -11.88
N SER A 51 -4.13 -13.06 -12.54
CA SER A 51 -3.74 -14.10 -13.50
C SER A 51 -3.45 -13.56 -14.91
N CYS A 52 -3.81 -12.31 -15.19
CA CYS A 52 -3.71 -11.68 -16.50
C CYS A 52 -2.82 -10.43 -16.54
N GLY A 53 -1.99 -10.20 -15.53
CA GLY A 53 -1.06 -9.06 -15.49
C GLY A 53 -1.70 -7.69 -15.15
N GLY A 54 -2.99 -7.65 -14.80
CA GLY A 54 -3.66 -6.47 -14.24
C GLY A 54 -3.26 -6.16 -12.78
N MET A 55 -3.93 -5.15 -12.19
CA MET A 55 -3.71 -4.69 -10.81
C MET A 55 -2.30 -4.15 -10.51
N GLN A 56 -1.64 -3.59 -11.52
CA GLN A 56 -0.29 -3.02 -11.40
C GLN A 56 -0.22 -1.85 -10.41
N ASP A 57 -1.31 -1.10 -10.32
CA ASP A 57 -1.53 0.07 -9.46
C ASP A 57 -2.15 -0.27 -8.10
N TYR A 58 -2.34 -1.56 -7.76
CA TYR A 58 -2.93 -1.96 -6.49
C TYR A 58 -1.90 -2.49 -5.49
N ILE A 59 -2.10 -2.18 -4.22
CA ILE A 59 -1.42 -2.81 -3.09
C ILE A 59 -2.43 -3.47 -2.17
N ARG A 60 -2.06 -4.64 -1.65
CA ARG A 60 -2.80 -5.32 -0.58
C ARG A 60 -2.10 -5.09 0.74
N MET A 61 -2.78 -4.44 1.67
CA MET A 61 -2.26 -4.12 3.00
C MET A 61 -2.95 -4.96 4.07
N SER A 62 -2.21 -5.25 5.15
CA SER A 62 -2.72 -5.89 6.35
C SER A 62 -2.68 -4.92 7.52
N PHE A 63 -3.70 -4.95 8.37
CA PHE A 63 -3.76 -4.18 9.61
C PHE A 63 -3.89 -5.05 10.87
N CYS A 64 -3.78 -6.38 10.74
CA CYS A 64 -4.04 -7.30 11.86
C CYS A 64 -2.89 -7.40 12.87
N TYR A 65 -1.66 -7.10 12.46
CA TYR A 65 -0.46 -7.33 13.26
C TYR A 65 0.06 -6.07 13.98
N TYR A 66 -0.13 -4.89 13.37
CA TYR A 66 0.47 -3.64 13.84
C TYR A 66 -0.55 -2.78 14.59
N GLY A 67 -0.07 -2.06 15.61
CA GLY A 67 -0.89 -1.06 16.30
C GLY A 67 -1.13 0.20 15.45
N PRO A 68 -2.11 1.06 15.83
CA PRO A 68 -2.46 2.25 15.05
C PRO A 68 -1.29 3.20 14.77
N ALA A 69 -0.41 3.41 15.76
CA ALA A 69 0.75 4.29 15.62
C ALA A 69 1.79 3.76 14.61
N ASP A 70 2.02 2.45 14.61
CA ASP A 70 2.93 1.80 13.66
C ASP A 70 2.37 1.81 12.24
N ILE A 71 1.05 1.59 12.11
CA ILE A 71 0.33 1.70 10.83
C ILE A 71 0.48 3.12 10.27
N GLU A 72 0.25 4.15 11.09
CA GLU A 72 0.40 5.54 10.66
C GLU A 72 1.83 5.86 10.24
N LYS A 73 2.82 5.44 11.03
CA LYS A 73 4.25 5.59 10.70
C LYS A 73 4.61 4.88 9.40
N GLY A 74 4.09 3.68 9.17
CA GLY A 74 4.29 2.91 7.94
C GLY A 74 3.72 3.63 6.72
N ILE A 75 2.46 4.08 6.81
CA ILE A 75 1.78 4.81 5.72
C ILE A 75 2.49 6.14 5.42
N ARG A 76 2.91 6.89 6.46
CA ARG A 76 3.69 8.12 6.28
C ARG A 76 5.00 7.87 5.54
N ARG A 77 5.74 6.82 5.91
CA ARG A 77 6.98 6.44 5.23
C ARG A 77 6.70 6.03 3.78
N LEU A 78 5.60 5.32 3.52
CA LEU A 78 5.21 4.94 2.16
C LEU A 78 4.93 6.18 1.30
N GLY A 79 4.21 7.18 1.83
CA GLY A 79 3.99 8.46 1.15
C GLY A 79 5.30 9.18 0.80
N ASN A 80 6.28 9.15 1.70
CA ASN A 80 7.62 9.72 1.43
C ASN A 80 8.39 8.96 0.33
N VAL A 81 8.17 7.66 0.18
CA VAL A 81 8.77 6.87 -0.90
C VAL A 81 8.08 7.18 -2.22
N LEU A 82 6.76 7.34 -2.21
CA LEU A 82 5.97 7.69 -3.40
C LEU A 82 6.28 9.08 -3.96
N ALA A 83 6.53 10.06 -3.10
CA ALA A 83 6.83 11.44 -3.52
C ALA A 83 8.25 11.65 -4.08
N ARG A 84 9.09 10.61 -4.08
CA ARG A 84 10.46 10.63 -4.60
C ARG A 84 10.53 9.99 -5.98
#